data_AF-A0A964ESG1-F1
#
_entry.id   AF-A0A964ESG1-F1
#
_cell.length_a   1.000
_cell.length_b   1.000
_cell.length_c   1.000
_cell.angle_alpha   90.00
_cell.angle_beta   90.00
_cell.angle_gamma   90.00
#
_symmetry.space_group_name_H-M   'P 1'
#
loop_
_entity.id
_entity.type
_entity.pdbx_description
1 polymer ?
#
loop_
_entity_poly.entity_id
_entity_poly.type
_entity_poly.pdbx_seq_one_letter_code
_entity_poly.pdbx_strand_id
1 'polypeptide(L)'
;MPDPLSVVALLPGRFQPFHAGHYAAWRALADAFGEDRAFIGTSDKVELPRSPLGFAEKRAVMTGLFDVPEAQVVQLRSPYRPAELLERFPSASTALVVALSQKDAERLTRGRYYRPWTGQAAEPFGEAGYVQVVPVAAGGVSGTRVRDLLADPDLDEAARVQGFKELYPRFDPVIYEMLRARMGDMLR
;
A
#
# COMPACT_ATOMS: atom_id res chain seq x y z
N MET A 1 8.43 3.10 34.96
CA MET A 1 8.48 3.64 33.59
C MET A 1 7.06 3.58 33.03
N PRO A 2 6.60 4.54 32.21
CA PRO A 2 5.34 4.36 31.51
C PRO A 2 5.41 3.08 30.65
N ASP A 3 4.26 2.43 30.46
CA ASP A 3 4.18 1.26 29.59
C ASP A 3 4.63 1.60 28.17
N PRO A 4 5.24 0.66 27.43
CA PRO A 4 5.60 0.88 26.04
C PRO A 4 4.38 1.27 25.21
N LEU A 5 4.54 2.25 24.31
CA LEU A 5 3.49 2.66 23.38
C LEU A 5 3.08 1.49 22.49
N SER A 6 1.77 1.31 22.29
CA SER A 6 1.29 0.40 21.25
C SER A 6 1.60 0.96 19.87
N VAL A 7 1.77 0.10 18.87
CA VAL A 7 2.10 0.53 17.50
C VAL A 7 0.90 0.31 16.59
N VAL A 8 0.64 1.30 15.74
CA VAL A 8 -0.12 1.13 14.50
C VAL A 8 0.84 1.32 13.32
N ALA A 9 0.88 0.32 12.44
CA ALA A 9 1.73 0.31 11.27
C ALA A 9 0.91 0.60 10.00
N LEU A 10 1.46 1.44 9.13
CA LEU A 10 0.81 1.87 7.90
C LEU A 10 1.76 1.70 6.71
N LEU A 11 1.30 1.00 5.67
CA LEU A 11 1.89 1.04 4.33
C LEU A 11 1.12 2.06 3.48
N PRO A 12 1.57 3.32 3.37
CA PRO A 12 0.95 4.30 2.49
C PRO A 12 1.38 4.08 1.04
N GLY A 13 0.46 4.28 0.09
CA GLY A 13 0.84 4.20 -1.32
C GLY A 13 -0.27 4.55 -2.30
N ARG A 14 0.13 4.79 -3.55
CA ARG A 14 -0.81 5.04 -4.67
C ARG A 14 -1.45 3.75 -5.16
N PHE A 15 -0.68 2.65 -5.19
CA PHE A 15 -1.09 1.30 -5.59
C PHE A 15 -1.85 1.26 -6.92
N GLN A 16 -1.15 1.63 -8.01
CA GLN A 16 -1.72 1.80 -9.35
C GLN A 16 -1.10 0.80 -10.36
N PRO A 17 -1.37 -0.52 -10.28
CA PRO A 17 -2.17 -1.25 -9.27
C PRO A 17 -1.34 -1.76 -8.07
N PHE A 18 -2.02 -2.34 -7.07
CA PHE A 18 -1.39 -3.14 -6.02
C PHE A 18 -0.81 -4.44 -6.61
N HIS A 19 0.29 -4.94 -6.04
CA HIS A 19 1.03 -6.10 -6.59
C HIS A 19 1.85 -6.80 -5.50
N ALA A 20 2.45 -7.96 -5.83
CA ALA A 20 3.17 -8.82 -4.88
C ALA A 20 4.24 -8.10 -4.05
N GLY A 21 5.00 -7.18 -4.65
CA GLY A 21 5.97 -6.37 -3.89
C GLY A 21 5.35 -5.48 -2.80
N HIS A 22 4.17 -4.89 -3.05
CA HIS A 22 3.43 -4.14 -2.03
C HIS A 22 2.85 -5.06 -0.96
N TYR A 23 2.35 -6.23 -1.37
CA TYR A 23 1.83 -7.24 -0.44
C TYR A 23 2.91 -7.72 0.52
N ALA A 24 4.10 -8.04 0.02
CA ALA A 24 5.23 -8.44 0.86
C ALA A 24 5.62 -7.36 1.88
N ALA A 25 5.58 -6.08 1.47
CA ALA A 25 5.84 -4.97 2.39
C ALA A 25 4.77 -4.86 3.49
N TRP A 26 3.48 -5.00 3.16
CA TRP A 26 2.41 -5.00 4.16
C TRP A 26 2.50 -6.23 5.08
N ARG A 27 2.76 -7.41 4.53
CA ARG A 27 2.90 -8.66 5.30
C ARG A 27 4.03 -8.56 6.32
N ALA A 28 5.16 -7.96 5.95
CA ALA A 28 6.25 -7.72 6.89
C ALA A 28 5.85 -6.81 8.07
N LEU A 29 4.97 -5.82 7.87
CA LEU A 29 4.42 -5.02 8.97
C LEU A 29 3.47 -5.84 9.83
N ALA A 30 2.59 -6.61 9.20
CA ALA A 30 1.63 -7.43 9.90
C ALA A 30 2.32 -8.54 10.73
N ASP A 31 3.46 -9.07 10.27
CA ASP A 31 4.29 -10.01 11.01
C ASP A 31 5.02 -9.34 12.18
N ALA A 32 5.45 -8.09 12.03
CA ALA A 32 6.18 -7.36 13.05
C ALA A 32 5.29 -6.77 14.15
N PHE A 33 4.08 -6.31 13.80
CA PHE A 33 3.21 -5.54 14.70
C PHE A 33 1.86 -6.18 14.98
N GLY A 34 1.51 -7.27 14.28
CA GLY A 34 0.19 -7.88 14.30
C GLY A 34 -0.67 -7.41 13.12
N GLU A 35 -1.49 -8.31 12.59
CA GLU A 35 -2.35 -8.04 11.44
C GLU A 35 -3.43 -6.99 11.76
N ASP A 36 -3.98 -6.99 12.97
CA ASP A 36 -4.92 -5.99 13.48
C ASP A 36 -4.31 -4.59 13.62
N ARG A 37 -2.98 -4.50 13.60
CA ARG A 37 -2.20 -3.26 13.71
C ARG A 37 -1.56 -2.81 12.41
N ALA A 38 -1.60 -3.61 11.34
CA ALA A 38 -0.97 -3.29 10.07
C ALA A 38 -2.00 -2.93 9.00
N PHE A 39 -1.94 -1.69 8.52
CA PHE A 39 -2.90 -1.11 7.58
C PHE A 39 -2.24 -0.75 6.24
N ILE A 40 -3.02 -0.77 5.18
CA ILE A 40 -2.68 -0.22 3.87
C ILE A 40 -3.49 1.06 3.68
N GLY A 41 -2.80 2.18 3.44
CA GLY A 41 -3.45 3.48 3.25
C GLY A 41 -3.33 3.98 1.82
N THR A 42 -4.47 4.30 1.19
CA THR A 42 -4.47 4.85 -0.16
C THR A 42 -5.59 5.86 -0.36
N SER A 43 -5.38 6.86 -1.20
CA SER A 43 -6.40 7.87 -1.51
C SER A 43 -7.38 7.38 -2.58
N ASP A 44 -8.48 8.09 -2.80
CA ASP A 44 -9.39 7.85 -3.92
C ASP A 44 -9.00 8.63 -5.19
N LYS A 45 -7.79 9.21 -5.21
CA LYS A 45 -7.37 10.09 -6.30
C LYS A 45 -7.13 9.29 -7.60
N VAL A 46 -7.93 9.60 -8.62
CA VAL A 46 -7.75 9.19 -10.02
C VAL A 46 -7.14 10.36 -10.80
N GLU A 47 -6.11 10.08 -11.60
CA GLU A 47 -5.36 11.08 -12.39
C GLU A 47 -4.72 10.37 -13.58
N LEU A 48 -5.42 10.33 -14.71
CA LEU A 48 -4.94 9.71 -15.94
C LEU A 48 -3.76 10.49 -16.55
N PRO A 49 -2.85 9.80 -17.28
CA PRO A 49 -2.79 8.35 -17.48
C PRO A 49 -2.12 7.60 -16.30
N ARG A 50 -1.62 8.32 -15.27
CA ARG A 50 -0.71 7.73 -14.28
C ARG A 50 -1.40 6.98 -13.14
N SER A 51 -2.62 7.34 -12.81
CA SER A 51 -3.41 6.83 -11.67
C SER A 51 -4.82 6.46 -12.13
N PRO A 52 -5.02 5.33 -12.83
CA PRO A 52 -6.34 4.99 -13.35
C PRO A 52 -7.31 4.44 -12.29
N LEU A 53 -6.84 3.99 -11.13
CA LEU A 53 -7.67 3.32 -10.12
C LEU A 53 -8.11 4.22 -8.97
N GLY A 54 -9.40 4.17 -8.64
CA GLY A 54 -10.00 4.71 -7.42
C GLY A 54 -9.79 3.81 -6.20
N PHE A 55 -10.27 4.25 -5.03
CA PHE A 55 -10.10 3.52 -3.77
C PHE A 55 -10.79 2.15 -3.80
N ALA A 56 -12.03 2.08 -4.26
CA ALA A 56 -12.80 0.83 -4.32
C ALA A 56 -12.11 -0.24 -5.18
N GLU A 57 -11.56 0.16 -6.32
CA GLU A 57 -10.88 -0.73 -7.27
C GLU A 57 -9.56 -1.23 -6.68
N LYS A 58 -8.80 -0.34 -6.02
CA LYS A 58 -7.58 -0.72 -5.31
C LYS A 58 -7.87 -1.68 -4.15
N ARG A 59 -8.95 -1.44 -3.41
CA ARG A 59 -9.41 -2.31 -2.33
C ARG A 59 -9.78 -3.69 -2.88
N ALA A 60 -10.54 -3.76 -3.98
CA ALA A 60 -10.90 -5.02 -4.62
C ALA A 60 -9.68 -5.84 -5.04
N VAL A 61 -8.62 -5.20 -5.59
CA VAL A 61 -7.37 -5.89 -5.91
C VAL A 61 -6.69 -6.43 -4.66
N MET A 62 -6.59 -5.63 -3.58
CA MET A 62 -5.93 -6.03 -2.34
C MET A 62 -6.66 -7.18 -1.63
N THR A 63 -7.98 -7.08 -1.51
CA THR A 63 -8.80 -8.09 -0.82
C THR A 63 -8.97 -9.33 -1.68
N GLY A 64 -9.34 -9.17 -2.96
CA GLY A 64 -9.71 -10.27 -3.84
C GLY A 64 -8.51 -11.06 -4.37
N LEU A 65 -7.36 -10.43 -4.61
CA LEU A 65 -6.19 -11.13 -5.14
C LEU A 65 -5.16 -11.49 -4.06
N PHE A 66 -5.11 -10.78 -2.93
CA PHE A 66 -4.07 -10.98 -1.91
C PHE A 66 -4.60 -11.33 -0.51
N ASP A 67 -5.92 -11.48 -0.34
CA ASP A 67 -6.56 -11.76 0.96
C ASP A 67 -6.21 -10.74 2.06
N VAL A 68 -5.87 -9.50 1.70
CA VAL A 68 -5.73 -8.44 2.71
C VAL A 68 -7.12 -8.20 3.33
N PRO A 69 -7.29 -8.26 4.66
CA PRO A 69 -8.60 -8.04 5.26
C PRO A 69 -9.12 -6.64 4.95
N GLU A 70 -10.40 -6.52 4.60
CA GLU A 70 -10.99 -5.25 4.14
C GLU A 70 -10.86 -4.12 5.17
N ALA A 71 -10.96 -4.46 6.47
CA ALA A 71 -10.78 -3.53 7.58
C ALA A 71 -9.38 -2.87 7.60
N GLN A 72 -8.37 -3.54 7.01
CA GLN A 72 -6.99 -3.08 7.00
C GLN A 72 -6.69 -2.19 5.79
N VAL A 73 -7.62 -2.04 4.84
CA VAL A 73 -7.48 -1.12 3.71
C VAL A 73 -8.24 0.16 4.01
N VAL A 74 -7.50 1.26 4.24
CA VAL A 74 -8.06 2.53 4.69
C VAL A 74 -7.94 3.59 3.61
N GLN A 75 -9.06 4.28 3.34
CA GLN A 75 -9.07 5.43 2.46
C GLN A 75 -8.49 6.64 3.20
N LEU A 76 -7.41 7.20 2.66
CA LEU A 76 -6.72 8.34 3.26
C LEU A 76 -6.78 9.55 2.35
N ARG A 77 -7.12 10.72 2.89
CA ARG A 77 -6.95 11.99 2.16
C ARG A 77 -5.47 12.34 1.99
N SER A 78 -4.67 12.08 3.02
CA SER A 78 -3.23 12.31 3.02
C SER A 78 -2.47 11.08 3.54
N PRO A 79 -1.75 10.33 2.69
CA PRO A 79 -1.10 9.09 3.10
C PRO A 79 -0.05 9.25 4.21
N TYR A 80 0.58 10.42 4.32
CA TYR A 80 1.59 10.73 5.34
C TYR A 80 1.02 11.54 6.53
N ARG A 81 -0.30 11.71 6.59
CA ARG A 81 -1.01 12.30 7.75
C ARG A 81 -2.35 11.57 7.89
N PRO A 82 -2.33 10.29 8.28
CA PRO A 82 -3.46 9.37 8.13
C PRO A 82 -4.52 9.57 9.22
N ALA A 83 -5.14 10.74 9.29
CA ALA A 83 -6.11 11.08 10.33
C ALA A 83 -7.23 10.04 10.45
N GLU A 84 -7.74 9.56 9.32
CA GLU A 84 -8.83 8.56 9.25
C GLU A 84 -8.46 7.21 9.88
N LEU A 85 -7.16 6.89 9.93
CA LEU A 85 -6.66 5.72 10.66
C LEU A 85 -6.42 6.04 12.13
N LEU A 86 -5.76 7.17 12.42
CA LEU A 86 -5.33 7.52 13.77
C LEU A 86 -6.50 7.78 14.72
N GLU A 87 -7.63 8.26 14.22
CA GLU A 87 -8.87 8.45 15.00
C GLU A 87 -9.40 7.14 15.62
N ARG A 88 -8.95 5.98 15.15
CA ARG A 88 -9.34 4.65 15.68
C ARG A 88 -8.54 4.23 16.92
N PHE A 89 -7.50 4.98 17.30
CA PHE A 89 -6.55 4.60 18.34
C PHE A 89 -6.39 5.68 19.41
N PRO A 90 -6.11 5.33 20.68
CA PRO A 90 -5.84 6.30 21.73
C PRO A 90 -4.56 7.10 21.44
N SER A 91 -4.70 8.43 21.33
CA SER A 91 -3.61 9.32 20.92
C SER A 91 -2.48 9.46 21.92
N ALA A 92 -2.72 9.20 23.21
CA ALA A 92 -1.68 9.31 24.24
C ALA A 92 -0.82 8.04 24.39
N SER A 93 -1.27 6.90 23.86
CA SER A 93 -0.62 5.59 24.10
C SER A 93 -0.37 4.78 22.82
N THR A 94 -0.47 5.42 21.65
CA THR A 94 -0.25 4.78 20.35
C THR A 94 0.77 5.56 19.53
N ALA A 95 1.73 4.86 18.94
CA ALA A 95 2.71 5.38 18.00
C ALA A 95 2.36 4.98 16.56
N LEU A 96 2.65 5.85 15.60
CA LEU A 96 2.50 5.58 14.17
C LEU A 96 3.84 5.15 13.57
N VAL A 97 3.89 3.98 12.96
CA VAL A 97 5.00 3.54 12.10
C VAL A 97 4.51 3.54 10.65
N VAL A 98 5.20 4.27 9.76
CA VAL A 98 4.94 4.23 8.31
C VAL A 98 6.05 3.46 7.61
N ALA A 99 5.67 2.54 6.73
CA ALA A 99 6.58 1.71 5.98
C ALA A 99 6.83 2.30 4.59
N LEU A 100 8.09 2.62 4.26
CA LEU A 100 8.44 3.32 3.03
C LEU A 100 9.63 2.70 2.32
N SER A 101 9.74 2.97 1.02
CA SER A 101 10.99 2.79 0.30
C SER A 101 12.08 3.68 0.89
N GLN A 102 13.35 3.31 0.72
CA GLN A 102 14.47 4.13 1.19
C GLN A 102 14.40 5.57 0.66
N LYS A 103 14.13 5.73 -0.65
CA LYS A 103 14.01 7.04 -1.30
C LYS A 103 12.88 7.90 -0.71
N ASP A 104 11.73 7.31 -0.41
CA ASP A 104 10.60 8.05 0.18
C ASP A 104 10.84 8.36 1.66
N ALA A 105 11.47 7.44 2.38
CA ALA A 105 11.90 7.66 3.76
C ALA A 105 12.84 8.86 3.85
N GLU A 106 13.88 8.92 3.02
CA GLU A 106 14.83 10.04 2.97
C GLU A 106 14.16 11.39 2.69
N ARG A 107 13.06 11.41 1.94
CA ARG A 107 12.27 12.63 1.71
C ARG A 107 11.41 12.99 2.91
N LEU A 108 10.76 12.01 3.51
CA LEU A 108 9.80 12.23 4.59
C LEU A 108 10.48 12.60 5.93
N THR A 109 11.64 12.01 6.21
CA THR A 109 12.43 12.28 7.43
C THR A 109 13.20 13.60 7.39
N ARG A 110 13.10 14.39 6.32
CA ARG A 110 13.59 15.80 6.30
C ARG A 110 12.71 16.73 7.13
N GLY A 111 11.47 16.34 7.41
CA GLY A 111 10.57 17.07 8.30
C GLY A 111 10.88 16.80 9.78
N ARG A 112 10.27 17.57 10.69
CA ARG A 112 10.47 17.41 12.14
C ARG A 112 9.65 16.27 12.77
N TYR A 113 8.56 15.87 12.12
CA TYR A 113 7.60 14.93 12.69
C TYR A 113 8.02 13.47 12.52
N TYR A 114 8.56 13.09 11.35
CA TYR A 114 8.92 11.71 11.04
C TYR A 114 10.38 11.42 11.41
N ARG A 115 10.57 10.42 12.27
CA ARG A 115 11.87 9.94 12.75
C ARG A 115 12.14 8.52 12.22
N PRO A 116 13.39 8.07 12.09
CA PRO A 116 13.68 6.67 11.79
C PRO A 116 13.12 5.75 12.89
N TRP A 117 12.53 4.61 12.49
CA TRP A 117 12.14 3.55 13.42
C TRP A 117 13.37 2.76 13.87
N THR A 118 13.60 2.68 15.18
CA THR A 118 14.74 1.98 15.79
C THR A 118 14.32 0.75 16.60
N GLY A 119 13.07 0.31 16.46
CA GLY A 119 12.49 -0.82 17.20
C GLY A 119 11.61 -0.43 18.40
N GLN A 120 11.67 0.83 18.84
CA GLN A 120 10.81 1.35 19.90
C GLN A 120 10.37 2.79 19.63
N ALA A 121 9.11 3.09 19.94
CA ALA A 121 8.57 4.44 19.93
C ALA A 121 8.87 5.14 21.26
N ALA A 122 9.37 6.37 21.17
CA ALA A 122 9.56 7.26 22.32
C ALA A 122 8.36 8.19 22.55
N GLU A 123 7.59 8.48 21.50
CA GLU A 123 6.52 9.48 21.49
C GLU A 123 5.28 8.94 20.78
N PRO A 124 4.07 9.32 21.20
CA PRO A 124 2.85 8.90 20.52
C PRO A 124 2.65 9.68 19.20
N PHE A 125 1.68 9.22 18.40
CA PHE A 125 1.43 9.79 17.06
C PHE A 125 0.99 11.26 17.06
N GLY A 126 0.58 11.82 18.20
CA GLY A 126 0.33 13.27 18.32
C GLY A 126 1.61 14.09 18.15
N GLU A 127 2.75 13.54 18.58
CA GLU A 127 4.03 14.24 18.69
C GLU A 127 5.04 13.81 17.62
N ALA A 128 5.10 12.51 17.30
CA ALA A 128 6.00 11.99 16.28
C ALA A 128 5.43 10.77 15.54
N GLY A 129 5.83 10.66 14.27
CA GLY A 129 5.69 9.44 13.48
C GLY A 129 7.04 8.78 13.27
N TYR A 130 7.05 7.49 13.01
CA TYR A 130 8.27 6.71 12.76
C TYR A 130 8.26 6.15 11.36
N VAL A 131 9.43 6.05 10.73
CA VAL A 131 9.61 5.52 9.38
C VAL A 131 10.39 4.23 9.46
N GLN A 132 9.77 3.13 9.08
CA GLN A 132 10.44 1.86 8.84
C GLN A 132 10.75 1.75 7.35
N VAL A 133 12.03 1.62 7.00
CA VAL A 133 12.41 1.34 5.62
C VAL A 133 12.15 -0.12 5.35
N VAL A 134 11.25 -0.40 4.40
CA VAL A 134 10.99 -1.76 3.93
C VAL A 134 11.93 -2.05 2.76
N PRO A 135 12.65 -3.18 2.78
CA PRO A 135 13.43 -3.60 1.62
C PRO A 135 12.52 -3.68 0.40
N VAL A 136 13.03 -3.25 -0.75
CA VAL A 136 12.32 -3.50 -2.01
C VAL A 136 12.23 -5.02 -2.15
N ALA A 137 11.02 -5.57 -2.04
CA ALA A 137 10.82 -7.01 -2.07
C ALA A 137 11.42 -7.59 -3.36
N ALA A 138 12.26 -8.61 -3.19
CA ALA A 138 12.82 -9.40 -4.28
C ALA A 138 11.67 -10.15 -4.97
N GLY A 139 11.42 -9.84 -6.23
CA GLY A 139 10.30 -10.39 -7.00
C GLY A 139 10.04 -9.69 -8.33
N GLY A 140 10.62 -8.50 -8.55
CA GLY A 140 10.70 -7.85 -9.86
C GLY A 140 9.37 -7.36 -10.46
N VAL A 141 8.25 -7.50 -9.75
CA VAL A 141 6.95 -6.96 -10.17
C VAL A 141 6.85 -5.50 -9.76
N SER A 142 6.70 -4.63 -10.76
CA SER A 142 6.44 -3.21 -10.58
C SER A 142 5.06 -2.85 -11.11
N GLY A 143 4.48 -1.76 -10.58
CA GLY A 143 3.25 -1.23 -11.14
C GLY A 143 3.37 -0.91 -12.64
N THR A 144 4.55 -0.52 -13.12
CA THR A 144 4.80 -0.33 -14.56
C THR A 144 4.64 -1.63 -15.34
N ARG A 145 5.29 -2.72 -14.91
CA ARG A 145 5.17 -4.02 -15.57
C ARG A 145 3.73 -4.51 -15.67
N VAL A 146 2.92 -4.30 -14.62
CA VAL A 146 1.50 -4.68 -14.65
C VAL A 146 0.71 -3.81 -15.64
N ARG A 147 0.93 -2.49 -15.63
CA ARG A 147 0.26 -1.57 -16.54
C ARG A 147 0.61 -1.87 -17.99
N ASP A 148 1.89 -2.09 -18.27
CA ASP A 148 2.39 -2.38 -19.62
C ASP A 148 1.75 -3.67 -20.16
N LEU A 149 1.76 -4.76 -19.37
CA LEU A 149 1.12 -6.03 -19.74
C LEU A 149 -0.38 -5.88 -20.07
N LEU A 150 -1.12 -5.15 -19.22
CA LEU A 150 -2.57 -5.02 -19.35
C LEU A 150 -3.01 -4.00 -20.41
N ALA A 151 -2.18 -3.00 -20.68
CA ALA A 151 -2.45 -1.98 -21.69
C ALA A 151 -1.95 -2.38 -23.09
N ASP A 152 -1.08 -3.38 -23.20
CA ASP A 152 -0.48 -3.79 -24.48
C ASP A 152 -1.55 -4.12 -25.54
N PRO A 153 -1.67 -3.34 -26.64
CA PRO A 153 -2.66 -3.58 -27.68
C PRO A 153 -2.29 -4.76 -28.61
N ASP A 154 -1.03 -5.15 -28.65
CA ASP A 154 -0.51 -6.19 -29.53
C ASP A 154 -0.55 -7.59 -28.87
N LEU A 155 -0.74 -7.64 -27.55
CA LEU A 155 -0.85 -8.88 -26.80
C LEU A 155 -2.23 -9.52 -27.01
N ASP A 156 -2.27 -10.80 -27.38
CA ASP A 156 -3.53 -11.54 -27.44
C ASP A 156 -4.08 -11.80 -26.02
N GLU A 157 -5.39 -12.09 -25.94
CA GLU A 157 -6.07 -12.24 -24.65
C GLU A 157 -5.57 -13.44 -23.84
N ALA A 158 -5.21 -14.54 -24.49
CA ALA A 158 -4.71 -15.72 -23.80
C ALA A 158 -3.33 -15.45 -23.17
N ALA A 159 -2.44 -14.79 -23.91
CA ALA A 159 -1.14 -14.37 -23.43
C ALA A 159 -1.24 -13.34 -22.31
N ARG A 160 -2.19 -12.39 -22.40
CA ARG A 160 -2.45 -11.39 -21.35
C ARG A 160 -2.93 -12.03 -20.06
N VAL A 161 -3.90 -12.95 -20.13
CA VAL A 161 -4.39 -13.71 -18.97
C VAL A 161 -3.26 -14.54 -18.35
N GLN A 162 -2.42 -15.17 -19.18
CA GLN A 162 -1.28 -15.95 -18.69
C GLN A 162 -0.26 -15.05 -17.96
N GLY A 163 0.11 -13.91 -18.55
CA GLY A 163 0.99 -12.94 -17.91
C GLY A 163 0.40 -12.36 -16.62
N PHE A 164 -0.92 -12.15 -16.55
CA PHE A 164 -1.58 -11.72 -15.32
C PHE A 164 -1.42 -12.77 -14.20
N LYS A 165 -1.63 -14.05 -14.53
CA LYS A 165 -1.47 -15.17 -13.59
C LYS A 165 -0.03 -15.34 -13.09
N GLU A 166 0.95 -14.84 -13.82
CA GLU A 166 2.35 -14.81 -13.37
C GLU A 166 2.65 -13.64 -12.41
N LEU A 167 1.88 -12.55 -12.50
CA LEU A 167 2.07 -11.35 -11.68
C LEU A 167 1.24 -11.35 -10.39
N TYR A 168 0.15 -12.12 -10.36
CA TYR A 168 -0.79 -12.20 -9.25
C TYR A 168 -0.91 -13.63 -8.71
N PRO A 169 -1.06 -13.81 -7.39
CA PRO A 169 -1.08 -15.14 -6.78
C PRO A 169 -2.35 -15.94 -7.10
N ARG A 170 -3.37 -15.29 -7.68
CA ARG A 170 -4.60 -15.92 -8.18
C ARG A 170 -5.22 -15.10 -9.28
N PHE A 171 -6.17 -15.72 -9.98
CA PHE A 171 -6.94 -15.11 -11.05
C PHE A 171 -8.39 -14.94 -10.62
N ASP A 172 -8.88 -13.70 -10.67
CA ASP A 172 -10.29 -13.36 -10.55
C ASP A 172 -10.72 -12.64 -11.84
N PRO A 173 -11.70 -13.17 -12.59
CA PRO A 173 -12.08 -12.60 -13.88
C PRO A 173 -12.69 -11.21 -13.76
N VAL A 174 -13.41 -10.89 -12.68
CA VAL A 174 -14.04 -9.58 -12.50
C VAL A 174 -12.98 -8.53 -12.23
N ILE A 175 -12.02 -8.83 -11.35
CA ILE A 175 -10.89 -7.93 -11.04
C ILE A 175 -9.98 -7.77 -12.27
N TYR A 176 -9.74 -8.86 -13.01
CA TYR A 176 -8.97 -8.83 -14.24
C TYR A 176 -9.59 -7.88 -15.28
N GLU A 177 -10.87 -8.05 -15.60
CA GLU A 177 -11.58 -7.20 -16.57
C GLU A 177 -11.61 -5.74 -16.12
N MET A 178 -11.85 -5.49 -14.83
CA MET A 178 -11.79 -4.15 -14.26
C MET A 178 -10.40 -3.51 -14.46
N LEU A 179 -9.32 -4.24 -14.13
CA LEU A 179 -7.96 -3.75 -14.31
C LEU A 179 -7.64 -3.51 -15.78
N ARG A 180 -8.02 -4.44 -16.67
CA ARG A 180 -7.83 -4.30 -18.12
C ARG A 180 -8.53 -3.05 -18.65
N ALA A 181 -9.80 -2.84 -18.28
CA ALA A 181 -10.56 -1.66 -18.69
C ALA A 181 -9.87 -0.36 -18.25
N ARG A 182 -9.41 -0.32 -16.98
CA ARG A 182 -8.72 0.84 -16.41
C ARG A 182 -7.36 1.13 -17.02
N MET A 183 -6.61 0.10 -17.41
CA MET A 183 -5.37 0.29 -18.16
C MET A 183 -5.64 0.75 -19.60
N GLY A 184 -6.73 0.29 -20.21
CA GLY A 184 -7.19 0.79 -21.52
C GLY A 184 -7.55 2.28 -21.51
N ASP A 185 -8.14 2.79 -20.42
CA ASP A 185 -8.43 4.23 -20.27
C ASP A 185 -7.17 5.11 -20.23
N MET A 186 -5.99 4.53 -19.96
CA MET A 186 -4.72 5.27 -19.98
C MET A 186 -4.22 5.61 -21.38
N LEU A 187 -4.74 4.93 -22.41
CA LEU A 187 -4.32 5.07 -23.81
C LEU A 187 -5.21 6.02 -24.61
N ARG A 188 -6.27 6.56 -23.99
CA ARG A 188 -7.27 7.42 -24.62
C ARG A 188 -6.97 8.90 -24.42
#